data_AF-A0A7V3YD12-F1
#
_entry.id   AF-A0A7V3YD12-F1
#
_cell.length_a   1.000
_cell.length_b   1.000
_cell.length_c   1.000
_cell.angle_alpha   90.00
_cell.angle_beta   90.00
_cell.angle_gamma   90.00
#
_symmetry.space_group_name_H-M   'P 1'
#
loop_
_entity.id
_entity.type
_entity.pdbx_description
1 polymer ?
#
loop_
_entity_poly.entity_id
_entity_poly.type
_entity_poly.pdbx_seq_one_letter_code
_entity_poly.pdbx_strand_id
1 'polypeptide(L)' 'MKSNIKLLFLTTGLIAFVGCEMEAPTNLWKNRPQGGPTPVIERIEPEGGADPGVLEIKIIGQNFDPIAERNFVYFG' A
#
# COMPACT_ATOMS: atom_id res chain seq x y z
N MET A 1 -19.36 -44.93 38.60
CA MET A 1 -19.28 -43.70 37.77
C MET A 1 -17.83 -43.22 37.82
N LYS A 2 -16.98 -43.58 36.85
CA LYS A 2 -15.56 -43.18 36.84
C LYS A 2 -15.46 -41.74 36.38
N SER A 3 -14.81 -40.90 37.17
CA SER A 3 -14.74 -39.45 36.98
C SER A 3 -14.00 -39.09 35.69
N ASN A 4 -14.71 -38.45 34.75
CA ASN A 4 -14.17 -37.93 33.48
C ASN A 4 -13.39 -36.63 33.65
N ILE A 5 -13.03 -36.27 34.90
CA ILE A 5 -12.37 -35.00 35.22
C ILE A 5 -10.98 -34.89 34.57
N LYS A 6 -10.28 -36.02 34.39
CA LYS A 6 -9.00 -36.07 33.68
C LYS A 6 -9.15 -35.74 32.20
N LEU A 7 -10.28 -36.10 31.59
CA LEU A 7 -10.57 -35.78 30.19
C LEU A 7 -10.86 -34.28 30.04
N LEU A 8 -11.57 -33.68 30.99
CA LEU A 8 -11.86 -32.24 31.02
C LEU A 8 -10.59 -31.38 31.16
N PHE A 9 -9.65 -31.79 32.02
CA PHE A 9 -8.36 -31.11 32.15
C PHE A 9 -7.50 -31.25 30.90
N LEU A 10 -7.52 -32.42 30.25
CA LEU A 10 -6.78 -32.66 29.02
C LEU A 10 -7.32 -31.82 27.84
N THR A 11 -8.65 -31.73 27.69
CA THR A 11 -9.26 -30.96 26.61
C THR A 11 -9.09 -29.45 26.80
N THR A 12 -9.13 -28.97 28.05
CA THR A 12 -8.93 -27.53 28.35
C THR A 12 -7.50 -27.10 28.10
N GLY A 13 -6.51 -27.96 28.40
CA GLY A 13 -5.10 -27.71 28.06
C GLY A 13 -4.84 -27.65 26.56
N LEU A 14 -5.51 -28.48 25.75
CA LEU A 14 -5.33 -28.49 24.30
C LEU A 14 -5.82 -27.20 23.62
N ILE A 15 -6.91 -26.61 24.11
CA ILE A 15 -7.52 -25.39 23.53
C ILE A 15 -6.63 -24.15 23.75
N ALA A 16 -5.81 -24.14 24.82
CA ALA A 16 -4.92 -23.02 25.13
C ALA A 16 -3.74 -22.88 24.14
N PHE A 17 -3.33 -23.96 23.46
CA PHE A 17 -2.22 -23.95 22.50
C PHE A 17 -2.64 -23.62 21.06
N VAL A 18 -3.94 -23.56 20.76
CA VAL A 18 -4.48 -23.18 19.44
C VAL A 18 -4.94 -21.71 19.40
N GLY A 19 -4.63 -20.92 20.43
CA GLY A 19 -4.93 -19.48 20.46
C GLY A 19 -4.19 -18.73 19.36
N CYS A 20 -4.96 -18.11 18.47
CA CYS A 20 -4.51 -17.33 17.30
C CYS A 20 -3.32 -16.41 17.60
N GLU A 21 -2.20 -16.65 16.92
CA GLU A 21 -1.19 -15.62 16.65
C GLU A 21 -1.74 -14.71 15.56
N MET A 22 -2.35 -13.57 15.93
CA MET A 22 -2.66 -12.51 14.97
C MET A 22 -1.39 -11.68 14.77
N GLU A 23 -0.59 -12.03 13.76
CA GLU A 23 0.46 -11.13 13.29
C GLU A 23 -0.19 -9.80 12.89
N ALA A 24 0.15 -8.74 13.62
CA ALA A 24 -0.29 -7.40 13.26
C ALA A 24 0.20 -7.10 11.83
N PRO A 25 -0.66 -6.53 10.96
CA PRO A 25 -0.26 -6.22 9.60
C PRO A 25 0.97 -5.30 9.64
N THR A 26 1.95 -5.61 8.80
CA THR A 26 3.16 -4.80 8.69
C THR A 26 2.76 -3.36 8.34
N ASN A 27 3.27 -2.38 9.09
CA ASN A 27 2.97 -0.97 8.85
C ASN A 27 3.50 -0.56 7.45
N LEU A 28 2.59 -0.32 6.50
CA LEU A 28 2.88 0.10 5.13
C LEU A 28 3.72 1.39 5.04
N TRP A 29 3.75 2.18 6.11
CA TRP A 29 4.43 3.46 6.17
C TRP A 29 5.79 3.42 6.88
N LYS A 30 6.19 2.28 7.46
CA LYS A 30 7.41 2.17 8.28
C LYS A 30 8.69 2.42 7.50
N ASN A 31 8.68 2.17 6.19
CA ASN A 31 9.82 2.32 5.29
C ASN A 31 9.49 3.22 4.10
N ARG A 32 8.65 4.24 4.26
CA ARG A 32 8.47 5.20 3.16
C ARG A 32 9.79 5.95 2.97
N PRO A 33 10.41 5.89 1.78
CA PRO A 33 11.56 6.74 1.51
C PRO A 33 11.14 8.20 1.72
N GLN A 34 12.03 9.00 2.29
CA GLN A 34 11.80 10.42 2.41
C GLN A 34 11.57 10.97 1.00
N GLY A 35 10.37 11.52 0.78
CA GLY A 35 9.96 11.97 -0.55
C GLY A 35 10.91 13.05 -1.06
N GLY A 36 11.10 13.09 -2.39
CA GLY A 36 11.75 14.21 -3.05
C GLY A 36 10.93 15.50 -2.95
N PRO A 37 11.46 16.62 -3.47
CA PRO A 37 10.69 17.86 -3.58
C PRO A 37 9.39 17.63 -4.37
N THR A 38 8.34 18.37 -4.01
CA THR A 38 7.04 18.26 -4.68
C THR A 38 7.17 18.65 -6.17
N PRO A 39 6.70 17.79 -7.10
CA PRO A 39 6.61 18.13 -8.52
C PRO A 39 5.77 19.37 -8.76
N VAL A 40 6.23 20.27 -9.64
CA VAL A 40 5.50 21.47 -10.04
C VAL A 40 5.29 21.43 -11.55
N ILE A 41 4.04 21.52 -11.98
CA ILE A 41 3.69 21.62 -13.41
C ILE A 41 3.62 23.09 -13.79
N GLU A 42 4.40 23.49 -14.79
CA GLU A 42 4.37 24.85 -15.36
C GLU A 42 3.40 24.94 -16.53
N ARG A 43 3.42 23.95 -17.43
CA ARG A 43 2.46 23.87 -18.55
C ARG A 43 2.30 22.44 -19.08
N ILE A 44 1.23 22.24 -19.83
CA ILE A 44 0.92 20.99 -20.54
C ILE A 44 0.69 21.33 -22.01
N GLU A 45 1.30 20.56 -22.91
CA GLU A 45 1.15 20.68 -24.36
C GLU A 45 0.47 19.40 -24.92
N PRO A 46 -0.57 19.51 -25.76
CA PRO A 46 -1.21 20.76 -26.19
C PRO A 46 -2.05 21.41 -25.08
N GLU A 47 -2.22 22.73 -25.19
CA GLU A 47 -3.10 23.48 -24.29
C GLU A 47 -4.57 23.07 -24.51
N GLY A 48 -5.35 23.00 -23.42
CA GLY A 48 -6.77 22.64 -23.49
C GLY A 48 -7.09 21.18 -23.18
N GLY A 49 -6.07 20.35 -22.90
CA GLY A 49 -6.24 18.96 -22.48
C GLY A 49 -6.07 17.96 -23.61
N ALA A 50 -6.15 16.68 -23.26
CA ALA A 50 -5.95 15.57 -24.18
C ALA A 50 -6.97 14.46 -23.92
N ASP A 51 -7.42 13.83 -24.99
CA ASP A 51 -8.29 12.66 -24.90
C ASP A 51 -7.45 11.45 -24.42
N PRO A 52 -7.81 10.83 -23.28
CA PRO A 52 -7.07 9.70 -22.74
C PRO A 52 -6.93 8.57 -23.77
N GLY A 53 -5.70 8.10 -23.98
CA GLY A 53 -5.40 6.97 -24.86
C GLY A 53 -5.35 7.30 -26.36
N VAL A 54 -5.61 8.55 -26.76
CA VAL A 54 -5.56 8.97 -28.17
C VAL A 54 -4.41 9.94 -28.43
N LEU A 55 -4.08 10.80 -27.46
CA LEU A 55 -3.15 11.90 -27.64
C LEU A 55 -1.98 11.84 -26.66
N GLU A 56 -0.77 11.96 -27.19
CA GLU A 56 0.43 12.16 -26.38
C GLU A 56 0.46 13.59 -25.84
N ILE A 57 0.74 13.73 -24.55
CA ILE A 57 0.92 15.02 -23.89
C ILE A 57 2.35 15.20 -23.42
N LYS A 58 2.80 16.45 -23.43
CA LYS A 58 4.05 16.85 -22.82
C LYS A 58 3.79 17.72 -21.61
N ILE A 59 4.20 17.23 -20.44
CA ILE A 59 4.12 17.97 -19.17
C ILE A 59 5.48 18.61 -18.92
N ILE A 60 5.49 19.92 -18.71
CA ILE A 60 6.71 20.72 -18.52
C ILE A 60 6.66 21.33 -17.13
N GLY A 61 7.76 21.23 -16.40
CA GLY A 61 7.79 21.59 -14.99
C GLY A 61 9.09 21.21 -14.30
N GLN A 62 9.04 21.13 -12.98
CA GLN A 62 10.20 20.94 -12.12
C GLN A 62 9.96 19.83 -11.09
N ASN A 63 11.05 19.29 -10.55
CA ASN A 63 11.04 18.26 -9.50
C ASN A 63 10.39 16.92 -9.89
N PHE A 64 10.30 16.61 -11.19
CA PHE A 64 9.94 15.27 -11.64
C PHE A 64 11.06 14.27 -11.34
N ASP A 65 10.70 13.01 -11.11
CA ASP A 65 11.70 11.94 -11.01
C ASP A 65 12.41 11.81 -12.37
N PRO A 66 13.75 11.75 -12.41
CA PRO A 66 14.49 11.61 -13.68
C PRO A 66 14.18 10.31 -14.42
N ILE A 67 13.61 9.31 -13.74
CA ILE A 67 13.13 8.06 -14.34
C ILE A 67 11.64 8.23 -14.65
N ALA A 68 11.29 8.22 -15.94
CA ALA A 68 9.94 8.50 -16.41
C ALA A 68 8.88 7.60 -15.74
N GLU A 69 9.17 6.31 -15.56
CA GLU A 69 8.27 5.30 -15.00
C GLU A 69 7.97 5.49 -13.51
N ARG A 70 8.72 6.38 -12.83
CA ARG A 70 8.49 6.74 -11.43
C ARG A 70 7.60 7.97 -11.26
N ASN A 71 7.26 8.64 -12.36
CA ASN A 71 6.30 9.72 -12.36
C ASN A 71 4.90 9.16 -12.60
N PHE A 72 3.98 9.41 -11.66
CA PHE A 72 2.60 8.97 -11.76
C PHE A 72 1.70 10.16 -12.07
N VAL A 73 0.91 10.04 -13.15
CA VAL A 73 -0.07 11.06 -13.57
C VAL A 73 -1.46 10.49 -13.32
N TYR A 74 -2.31 11.29 -12.66
CA TYR A 74 -3.69 10.93 -12.37
C TYR A 74 -4.62 11.90 -13.09
N PHE A 75 -5.59 11.36 -13.82
CA PHE A 75 -6.69 12.11 -14.42
C PHE A 75 -7.90 11.99 -13.49
N GLY A 76 -8.53 13.12 -13.17
CA GLY A 76 -9.73 13.19 -12.32
C GLY A 76 -11.02 13.05 -13.10
#